data_AF-A0A2M8P765-F1
#
_entry.id   AF-A0A2M8P765-F1
#
_cell.length_a   1.000
_cell.length_b   1.000
_cell.length_c   1.000
_cell.angle_alpha   90.00
_cell.angle_beta   90.00
_cell.angle_gamma   90.00
#
_symmetry.space_group_name_H-M   'P 1'
#
loop_
_entity.id
_entity.type
_entity.pdbx_description
1 polymer ?
#
loop_
_entity_poly.entity_id
_entity_poly.type
_entity_poly.pdbx_seq_one_letter_code
_entity_poly.pdbx_strand_id
1 'polypeptide(L)' 'MAAYRADFPILAQVVRPNVPLVYLDNAATTQKPLAVLRAVEDYYTHMNANVHRGVHAFSEKATAAYEAARDA' A
#
# COMPACT_ATOMS: atom_id res chain seq x y z
N MET A 1 -11.44 6.93 -17.82
CA MET A 1 -10.68 5.73 -17.38
C MET A 1 -9.16 5.91 -17.32
N ALA A 2 -8.54 6.85 -18.05
CA ALA A 2 -7.08 7.04 -18.01
C ALA A 2 -6.52 7.58 -16.66
N ALA A 3 -7.33 8.30 -15.88
CA ALA A 3 -6.86 9.02 -14.69
C ALA A 3 -6.21 8.14 -13.60
N TYR A 4 -6.69 6.91 -13.40
CA TYR A 4 -6.21 6.06 -12.30
C TYR A 4 -5.04 5.15 -12.65
N ARG A 5 -4.72 4.94 -13.95
CA ARG A 5 -3.62 4.01 -14.32
C ARG A 5 -2.26 4.48 -13.82
N ALA A 6 -2.05 5.79 -13.70
CA ALA A 6 -0.81 6.36 -13.18
C ALA A 6 -0.58 6.01 -11.69
N ASP A 7 -1.63 5.76 -10.93
CA ASP A 7 -1.52 5.37 -9.52
C ASP A 7 -1.00 3.94 -9.37
N PHE A 8 -1.08 3.10 -10.40
CA PHE A 8 -0.64 1.70 -10.39
C PHE A 8 0.60 1.54 -11.28
N PRO A 9 1.80 1.87 -10.80
CA PRO A 9 3.02 1.92 -11.61
C PRO A 9 3.35 0.58 -12.28
N ILE A 10 2.97 -0.55 -11.67
CA ILE A 10 3.17 -1.88 -12.25
C ILE A 10 2.46 -2.04 -13.61
N LEU A 11 1.35 -1.33 -13.86
CA LEU A 11 0.62 -1.39 -15.13
C LEU A 11 1.37 -0.76 -16.30
N ALA A 12 2.49 -0.06 -16.04
CA ALA A 12 3.40 0.44 -17.07
C ALA A 12 4.50 -0.57 -17.46
N GLN A 13 4.55 -1.74 -16.81
CA GLN A 13 5.57 -2.75 -17.10
C GLN A 13 5.35 -3.47 -18.43
N VAL A 14 6.45 -4.03 -18.93
CA VAL A 14 6.53 -4.86 -20.14
C VAL A 14 6.82 -6.29 -19.69
N VAL A 15 5.96 -7.25 -20.05
CA VAL A 15 6.06 -8.65 -19.59
C VAL A 15 7.01 -9.50 -20.45
N ARG A 16 7.15 -9.13 -21.72
CA ARG A 16 8.07 -9.69 -22.72
C ARG A 16 8.47 -8.57 -23.67
N PRO A 17 9.59 -8.67 -24.40
CA PRO A 17 9.99 -7.64 -25.34
C PRO A 17 8.82 -7.16 -26.23
N ASN A 18 8.49 -5.87 -26.15
CA ASN A 18 7.39 -5.21 -26.86
C ASN A 18 5.97 -5.70 -26.52
N VAL A 19 5.77 -6.39 -25.40
CA VAL A 19 4.44 -6.83 -24.93
C VAL A 19 4.08 -6.10 -23.63
N PRO A 20 3.19 -5.09 -23.65
CA PRO A 20 2.76 -4.39 -22.45
C PRO A 20 1.95 -5.29 -21.52
N LEU A 21 2.01 -5.03 -20.22
CA LEU A 21 1.19 -5.74 -19.24
C LEU A 21 -0.31 -5.44 -19.43
N VAL A 22 -1.10 -6.49 -19.65
CA VAL A 22 -2.57 -6.49 -19.55
C VAL A 22 -2.95 -7.47 -18.45
N TYR A 23 -3.19 -6.95 -17.25
CA TYR A 23 -3.46 -7.76 -16.07
C TYR A 23 -4.98 -8.01 -15.92
N LEU A 24 -5.43 -9.22 -16.25
CA LEU A 24 -6.84 -9.63 -16.22
C LEU A 24 -7.16 -10.64 -15.11
N ASP A 25 -6.24 -10.83 -14.17
CA ASP A 25 -6.37 -11.78 -13.05
C ASP A 25 -6.73 -11.09 -11.72
N ASN A 26 -7.51 -10.00 -11.82
CA ASN A 26 -7.88 -9.17 -10.65
C ASN A 26 -8.71 -9.93 -9.60
N ALA A 27 -9.39 -11.01 -10.01
CA ALA A 27 -10.18 -11.84 -9.12
C ALA A 27 -9.30 -12.68 -8.18
N ALA A 28 -8.09 -13.06 -8.61
CA ALA A 28 -7.14 -13.75 -7.75
C ALA A 28 -6.38 -12.77 -6.84
N THR A 29 -5.89 -11.66 -7.39
CA THR A 29 -5.28 -10.58 -6.61
C THR A 29 -5.26 -9.28 -7.40
N THR A 30 -5.20 -8.15 -6.70
CA THR A 30 -5.18 -6.82 -7.34
C THR A 30 -3.84 -6.14 -7.21
N GLN A 31 -3.46 -5.38 -8.24
CA GLN A 31 -2.33 -4.47 -8.16
C GLN A 31 -2.61 -3.38 -7.12
N LYS A 32 -1.55 -2.81 -6.53
CA LYS A 32 -1.67 -1.83 -5.45
C LYS A 32 -1.37 -0.43 -5.98
N PRO A 33 -2.21 0.58 -5.67
CA PRO A 33 -1.91 1.95 -6.03
C PRO A 33 -0.78 2.50 -5.13
N LEU A 34 -0.11 3.56 -5.57
CA LEU A 34 0.97 4.23 -4.84
C LEU A 34 0.55 4.65 -3.42
N ALA A 35 -0.69 5.08 -3.22
CA ALA A 35 -1.18 5.46 -1.90
C ALA A 35 -1.10 4.30 -0.88
N VAL A 36 -1.45 3.08 -1.30
CA VAL A 36 -1.37 1.88 -0.45
C VAL A 36 0.09 1.52 -0.16
N LEU A 37 0.94 1.55 -1.19
CA LEU A 37 2.36 1.25 -1.03
C LEU A 37 3.05 2.24 -0.08
N ARG A 38 2.77 3.53 -0.24
CA ARG A 38 3.31 4.60 0.61
C ARG A 38 2.84 4.49 2.04
N ALA A 39 1.57 4.15 2.29
CA ALA A 39 1.07 3.95 3.66
C ALA A 39 1.82 2.81 4.38
N VAL A 40 2.09 1.71 3.66
CA VAL A 40 2.87 0.58 4.20
C VAL A 40 4.33 0.97 4.43
N GLU A 41 4.95 1.64 3.47
CA GLU A 41 6.33 2.14 3.58
C GLU A 41 6.48 3.11 4.76
N ASP A 42 5.57 4.08 4.88
CA ASP A 42 5.55 5.08 5.95
C ASP A 42 5.41 4.43 7.33
N TYR A 43 4.53 3.42 7.45
CA TYR A 43 4.41 2.64 8.69
C TYR A 43 5.75 2.00 9.08
N TYR A 44 6.37 1.28 8.14
CA TYR A 44 7.61 0.54 8.45
C TYR A 44 8.83 1.44 8.66
N THR A 45 8.86 2.61 8.02
CA THR A 45 9.99 3.55 8.11
C THR A 45 9.87 4.53 9.27
N HIS A 46 8.65 4.87 9.73
CA HIS A 46 8.45 5.91 10.75
C HIS A 46 7.65 5.47 12.00
N MET A 47 6.97 4.32 11.99
CA MET A 47 5.99 3.97 13.02
C MET A 47 6.04 2.51 13.48
N ASN A 48 7.00 1.70 13.01
CA ASN A 48 7.01 0.26 13.26
C ASN A 48 7.11 -0.10 14.75
N ALA A 49 6.00 -0.55 15.33
CA ALA A 49 5.91 -1.10 16.68
C ALA A 49 4.66 -1.98 16.82
N ASN A 50 4.62 -2.81 17.87
CA ASN A 50 3.39 -3.51 18.23
C ASN A 50 2.30 -2.52 18.68
N VAL A 51 1.05 -2.81 18.30
CA VAL A 51 -0.16 -2.01 18.62
C VAL A 51 -0.79 -2.36 19.97
N HIS A 52 -0.10 -3.14 20.81
CA HIS A 52 -0.59 -3.57 22.12
C HIS A 52 -0.45 -2.47 23.20
N ARG A 53 -0.75 -1.21 22.84
CA ARG A 53 -0.80 -0.04 23.74
C ARG A 53 0.41 0.05 24.68
N GLY A 54 1.61 -0.11 24.13
CA GLY A 54 2.84 0.15 24.87
C GLY A 54 2.95 1.64 25.20
N VAL A 55 3.52 1.96 26.36
CA VAL A 55 3.69 3.33 26.87
C VAL A 55 4.80 4.13 26.19
N HIS A 56 5.43 3.59 25.14
CA HIS A 56 6.51 4.26 24.41
C HIS A 56 6.00 4.84 23.09
N ALA A 57 6.60 5.97 22.68
CA ALA A 57 6.10 6.80 21.59
C ALA A 57 5.81 6.06 20.26
N PHE A 58 6.66 5.11 19.86
CA PHE A 58 6.41 4.34 18.64
C PHE A 58 5.18 3.41 18.74
N SER A 59 4.90 2.83 19.92
CA SER A 59 3.71 1.98 20.11
C SER A 59 2.43 2.82 20.10
N GLU A 60 2.46 4.03 20.66
CA GLU A 60 1.34 4.98 20.58
C GLU A 60 1.05 5.36 19.13
N LYS A 61 2.08 5.71 18.34
CA LYS A 61 1.94 6.04 16.91
C LYS A 61 1.39 4.88 16.09
N ALA A 62 1.93 3.68 16.27
CA ALA A 62 1.45 2.48 15.57
C ALA A 62 -0.01 2.19 15.91
N THR A 63 -0.37 2.30 17.20
CA THR A 63 -1.75 2.08 17.66
C THR A 63 -2.70 3.11 17.07
N ALA A 64 -2.33 4.39 17.07
CA ALA A 64 -3.15 5.46 16.51
C ALA A 64 -3.38 5.27 15.00
N ALA A 65 -2.34 4.94 14.23
CA ALA A 65 -2.48 4.67 12.79
C ALA A 65 -3.36 3.44 12.51
N TYR A 66 -3.25 2.40 13.34
CA TYR A 66 -4.06 1.19 13.23
C TYR A 66 -5.54 1.46 13.53
N GLU A 67 -5.86 2.15 14.62
CA GLU A 67 -7.25 2.48 14.97
C GLU A 67 -7.86 3.47 13.97
N ALA A 68 -7.08 4.44 13.46
CA ALA A 68 -7.54 5.34 12.39
C ALA A 68 -7.92 4.58 11.11
N ALA A 69 -7.23 3.47 10.78
CA ALA A 69 -7.59 2.62 9.65
C ALA A 69 -8.83 1.75 9.91
N ARG A 70 -9.16 1.47 11.18
CA ARG A 70 -10.36 0.73 11.58
C ARG A 70 -11.62 1.60 11.54
N ASP A 71 -11.49 2.87 11.93
CA ASP A 71 -12.61 3.80 12.05
C ASP A 71 -12.96 4.53 10.74
N ALA A 72 -12.15 4.36 9.69
CA ALA A 72 -12.30 4.99 8.37
C ALA A 72 -13.38 4.36 7.48
#